data_AF-A0A5S9M3I0-F1
#
_entry.id   AF-A0A5S9M3I0-F1
#
_cell.length_a   1.000
_cell.length_b   1.000
_cell.length_c   1.000
_cell.angle_alpha   90.00
_cell.angle_beta   90.00
_cell.angle_gamma   90.00
#
_symmetry.space_group_name_H-M   'P 1'
#
loop_
_entity.id
_entity.type
_entity.pdbx_description
1 polymer ?
#
loop_
_entity_poly.entity_id
_entity_poly.type
_entity_poly.pdbx_seq_one_letter_code
_entity_poly.pdbx_strand_id
1 'polypeptide(L)' 'MDSDYLIEEWELPEGLVLICGDGHTWIALDYRETKEHPPIHYFDLEDETDFKLADSFDELIAGHYTAE' A
#
# COMPACT_ATOMS: atom_id res chain seq x y z
N MET A 1 4.81 9.81 7.79
CA MET A 1 5.53 8.56 7.51
C MET A 1 6.58 8.86 6.47
N ASP A 2 7.79 8.38 6.69
CA ASP A 2 8.85 8.39 5.69
C ASP A 2 8.85 6.99 5.07
N SER A 3 8.33 6.86 3.83
CA SER A 3 8.15 5.54 3.21
C SER A 3 9.49 4.87 2.96
N ASP A 4 10.51 5.61 2.53
CA ASP A 4 11.81 5.04 2.19
C ASP A 4 12.47 4.40 3.42
N TYR A 5 12.49 5.12 4.55
CA TYR A 5 13.01 4.58 5.82
C TYR A 5 12.25 3.34 6.28
N LEU A 6 10.91 3.36 6.22
CA LEU A 6 10.08 2.24 6.69
C LEU A 6 10.17 1.03 5.76
N ILE A 7 10.29 1.26 4.46
CA ILE A 7 10.49 0.18 3.49
C ILE A 7 11.81 -0.54 3.77
N GLU A 8 12.88 0.21 4.05
CA GLU A 8 14.17 -0.37 4.44
C GLU A 8 14.08 -1.08 5.81
N GLU A 9 13.48 -0.45 6.82
CA GLU A 9 13.38 -1.00 8.18
C GLU A 9 12.61 -2.32 8.23
N TRP A 10 11.57 -2.47 7.40
CA TRP A 10 10.68 -3.62 7.39
C TRP A 10 10.89 -4.55 6.19
N GLU A 11 12.00 -4.36 5.46
CA GLU A 11 12.40 -5.18 4.29
C GLU A 11 11.28 -5.31 3.24
N LEU A 12 10.48 -4.27 3.07
CA LEU A 12 9.41 -4.21 2.08
C LEU A 12 9.97 -4.02 0.66
N PRO A 13 9.19 -4.36 -0.38
CA PRO A 13 9.58 -4.06 -1.75
C PRO A 13 9.81 -2.56 -1.98
N GLU A 14 10.86 -2.22 -2.73
CA GLU A 14 11.05 -0.86 -3.23
C GLU A 14 9.91 -0.44 -4.18
N GLY A 15 9.67 0.86 -4.31
CA GLY A 15 8.62 1.40 -5.18
C GLY A 15 7.23 1.42 -4.54
N LEU A 16 7.14 1.25 -3.23
CA LEU A 16 5.91 1.43 -2.47
C LEU A 16 5.81 2.85 -1.90
N VAL A 17 4.58 3.34 -1.74
CA VAL A 17 4.30 4.51 -0.91
C VAL A 17 3.33 4.08 0.18
N LEU A 18 3.79 4.07 1.43
CA LEU A 18 3.03 3.57 2.58
C LEU A 18 1.95 4.59 2.99
N ILE A 19 0.69 4.14 3.04
CA ILE A 19 -0.47 4.95 3.44
C ILE A 19 -0.73 4.77 4.95
N CYS A 20 -0.70 3.53 5.42
CA CYS A 20 -1.01 3.15 6.79
C CYS A 20 -0.30 1.84 7.14
N GLY A 21 0.08 1.66 8.41
CA GLY A 21 0.63 0.42 8.92
C GLY A 21 1.22 0.57 10.31
N ASP A 22 1.62 -0.55 10.89
CA ASP A 22 2.09 -0.66 12.27
C ASP A 22 3.38 -1.47 12.45
N GLY A 23 4.01 -1.88 11.36
CA GLY A 23 5.22 -2.73 11.35
C GLY A 23 4.92 -4.20 11.10
N HIS A 24 3.72 -4.70 11.39
CA HIS A 24 3.32 -6.07 11.00
C HIS A 24 2.52 -6.06 9.70
N THR A 25 1.68 -5.04 9.55
CA THR A 25 0.79 -4.92 8.38
C THR A 25 0.87 -3.53 7.75
N TRP A 26 0.72 -3.47 6.43
CA TRP A 26 0.84 -2.23 5.66
C TRP A 26 -0.21 -2.16 4.55
N ILE A 27 -0.72 -0.95 4.31
CA ILE A 27 -1.46 -0.58 3.10
C ILE A 27 -0.60 0.41 2.33
N ALA A 28 -0.36 0.16 1.05
CA ALA A 28 0.49 1.00 0.22
C ALA A 28 -0.04 1.19 -1.20
N LEU A 29 0.36 2.29 -1.83
CA LEU A 29 0.32 2.47 -3.28
C LEU A 29 1.50 1.70 -3.87
N ASP A 30 1.24 0.85 -4.85
CA ASP A 30 2.27 0.01 -5.48
C ASP A 30 2.71 0.55 -6.85
N TYR A 31 3.87 1.22 -6.88
CA TYR A 31 4.46 1.78 -8.10
C TYR A 31 5.50 0.87 -8.75
N ARG A 32 5.63 -0.40 -8.33
CA ARG A 32 6.62 -1.34 -8.90
C ARG A 32 6.47 -1.48 -10.42
N GLU A 33 5.22 -1.49 -10.91
CA GLU A 33 4.90 -1.74 -12.32
C GLU A 33 4.34 -0.51 -13.07
N THR A 34 3.97 0.56 -12.38
CA THR A 34 3.40 1.76 -13.00
C THR A 34 3.84 3.04 -12.30
N LYS A 35 3.94 4.13 -13.06
CA LYS A 35 4.22 5.48 -12.54
C LYS A 35 2.96 6.32 -12.31
N GLU A 36 1.84 5.91 -12.93
CA GLU A 36 0.58 6.63 -12.89
C GLU A 36 -0.54 5.65 -12.51
N HIS A 37 -1.43 6.08 -11.62
CA HIS A 37 -2.55 5.27 -11.12
C HIS A 37 -2.14 3.87 -10.61
N PRO A 38 -1.29 3.79 -9.57
CA PRO A 38 -0.91 2.52 -8.97
C PRO A 38 -2.09 1.82 -8.30
N PRO A 39 -2.11 0.48 -8.28
CA PRO A 39 -3.02 -0.26 -7.43
C PRO A 39 -2.70 -0.05 -5.94
N ILE A 40 -3.67 -0.38 -5.09
CA ILE A 40 -3.51 -0.41 -3.63
C ILE A 40 -3.26 -1.84 -3.22
N HIS A 41 -2.19 -2.08 -2.46
CA HIS A 41 -1.83 -3.40 -1.94
C HIS A 41 -1.88 -3.42 -0.41
N TYR A 42 -2.20 -4.60 0.12
CA TYR A 42 -2.04 -4.95 1.52
C TYR A 42 -0.88 -5.91 1.68
N PHE A 43 -0.07 -5.67 2.70
CA PHE A 43 1.05 -6.51 3.09
C PHE A 43 0.85 -6.98 4.52
N ASP A 44 1.00 -8.28 4.74
CA ASP A 44 1.13 -8.91 6.05
C ASP A 44 2.50 -9.58 6.12
N LEU A 45 3.36 -9.10 7.01
CA LEU A 45 4.74 -9.59 7.13
C LEU A 45 4.84 -10.83 8.01
N GLU A 46 3.84 -11.12 8.85
CA GLU A 46 3.82 -12.35 9.63
C GLU A 46 3.40 -13.54 8.77
N ASP A 47 2.39 -13.33 7.91
CA ASP A 47 1.87 -14.33 6.98
C ASP A 47 2.52 -14.28 5.58
N GLU A 48 3.56 -13.47 5.39
CA GLU A 48 4.29 -13.25 4.12
C GLU A 48 3.36 -13.01 2.91
N THR A 49 2.28 -12.27 3.15
CA THR A 49 1.20 -12.10 2.17
C THR A 49 1.25 -10.71 1.54
N ASP A 50 1.17 -10.66 0.21
CA ASP A 50 1.00 -9.47 -0.61
C ASP A 50 -0.21 -9.68 -1.53
N PHE A 51 -1.26 -8.87 -1.37
CA PHE A 51 -2.39 -8.88 -2.30
C PHE A 51 -2.97 -7.50 -2.59
N LYS A 52 -3.49 -7.36 -3.81
CA LYS A 52 -4.15 -6.16 -4.28
C LYS A 52 -5.52 -5.98 -3.60
N LEU A 53 -5.71 -4.84 -2.95
CA LEU A 53 -6.96 -4.39 -2.36
C LEU A 53 -7.88 -3.70 -3.38
N ALA A 54 -7.32 -2.87 -4.26
CA ALA A 54 -8.06 -2.08 -5.26
C ALA A 54 -7.15 -1.74 -6.46
N ASP A 55 -7.74 -1.52 -7.63
CA ASP A 55 -7.00 -1.10 -8.84
C ASP A 55 -6.58 0.38 -8.79
N SER A 56 -7.20 1.18 -7.93
CA SER A 56 -6.84 2.58 -7.74
C SER A 56 -7.27 3.11 -6.37
N PHE A 57 -6.72 4.27 -5.99
CA PHE A 57 -7.16 4.97 -4.78
C PHE A 57 -8.64 5.40 -4.86
N ASP A 58 -9.11 5.85 -6.02
CA ASP A 58 -10.51 6.24 -6.20
C ASP A 58 -11.47 5.06 -5.96
N GLU A 59 -11.13 3.88 -6.45
CA GLU A 59 -11.91 2.66 -6.22
C GLU A 59 -11.94 2.29 -4.74
N LEU A 60 -10.80 2.37 -4.04
CA LEU A 60 -10.73 2.13 -2.60
C LEU A 60 -11.69 3.07 -1.86
N ILE A 61 -11.65 4.38 -2.14
CA ILE A 61 -12.48 5.35 -1.45
C ILE A 61 -13.96 5.19 -1.78
N ALA A 62 -14.31 4.91 -3.04
CA ALA A 62 -15.71 4.71 -3.45
C ALA A 62 -16.44 3.60 -2.66
N GLY A 63 -15.71 2.57 -2.20
CA GLY A 63 -16.25 1.50 -1.35
C GLY A 63 -16.37 1.85 0.15
N HIS A 64 -15.68 2.88 0.62
CA HIS A 64 -15.50 3.15 2.06
C HIS A 64 -15.93 4.56 2.51
N TYR A 65 -16.10 5.50 1.59
CA TYR A 65 -16.48 6.87 1.91
C TYR A 65 -17.30 7.51 0.79
N THR A 66 -18.36 8.21 1.17
CA THR A 66 -19.15 9.07 0.29
C THR A 66 -19.27 10.43 0.94
N ALA A 67 -18.82 11.49 0.26
CA ALA A 67 -19.13 12.87 0.64
C ALA A 67 -20.46 13.28 0.01
N GLU A 68 -21.32 13.94 0.79
CA GLU A 68 -22.47 14.71 0.29
C GLU A 68 -22.07 16.11 -0.14
#